data_AF-A0AAU5NTL7-F1
#
_entry.id   AF-A0AAU5NTL7-F1
#
_cell.length_a   1.000
_cell.length_b   1.000
_cell.length_c   1.000
_cell.angle_alpha   90.00
_cell.angle_beta   90.00
_cell.angle_gamma   90.00
#
_symmetry.space_group_name_H-M   'P 1'
#
loop_
_entity.id
_entity.type
_entity.pdbx_description
1 polymer ?
#
loop_
_entity_poly.entity_id
_entity_poly.type
_entity_poly.pdbx_seq_one_letter_code
_entity_poly.pdbx_strand_id
1 'polypeptide(L)' 'MSRRPESERSDWTDLDLLTRDEAYGRLQEEIALTGRRLAELGADDQAERELLDTRLRALREAAEDLNAG' A
#
# COMPACT_ATOMS: atom_id res chain seq x y z
N MET A 1 -27.43 -37.60 3.87
CA MET A 1 -26.48 -36.89 4.77
C MET A 1 -25.11 -36.88 4.09
N SER A 2 -24.84 -35.90 3.23
CA SER A 2 -23.51 -35.59 2.67
C SER A 2 -23.58 -34.35 1.78
N ARG A 3 -23.02 -33.22 2.24
CA ARG A 3 -21.92 -32.52 1.54
C ARG A 3 -21.42 -31.35 2.39
N ARG A 4 -20.10 -31.35 2.53
CA ARG A 4 -19.09 -30.38 3.01
C ARG A 4 -19.52 -28.96 3.45
N PRO A 5 -18.79 -28.37 4.42
CA PRO A 5 -19.08 -27.04 4.95
C PRO A 5 -18.78 -25.96 3.90
N GLU A 6 -19.84 -25.27 3.47
CA GLU A 6 -19.78 -23.99 2.78
C GLU A 6 -19.73 -22.89 3.84
N SER A 7 -18.55 -22.48 4.32
CA SER A 7 -18.42 -21.12 4.90
C SER A 7 -17.00 -20.63 5.24
N GLU A 8 -15.92 -21.38 5.01
CA GLU A 8 -14.56 -20.87 5.33
C GLU A 8 -13.89 -20.12 4.16
N ARG A 9 -14.61 -19.85 3.06
CA ARG A 9 -13.99 -19.37 1.82
C ARG A 9 -14.15 -17.89 1.50
N SER A 10 -14.92 -17.11 2.26
CA SER A 10 -15.41 -15.86 1.66
C SER A 10 -15.48 -14.60 2.52
N ASP A 11 -14.93 -14.56 3.73
CA ASP A 11 -14.82 -13.28 4.46
C ASP A 11 -13.88 -12.27 3.75
N TRP A 12 -13.07 -12.71 2.80
CA TRP A 12 -12.21 -11.86 1.95
C TRP A 12 -12.84 -11.47 0.60
N THR A 13 -13.96 -12.08 0.22
CA THR A 13 -14.65 -11.82 -1.07
C THR A 13 -15.77 -10.79 -0.97
N ASP A 14 -16.24 -10.45 0.23
CA ASP A 14 -17.17 -9.34 0.47
C ASP A 14 -16.44 -8.00 0.69
N LEU A 15 -15.12 -7.97 0.48
CA LEU A 15 -14.37 -6.73 0.46
C LEU A 15 -14.55 -6.08 -0.91
N ASP A 16 -15.09 -4.86 -0.93
CA ASP A 16 -15.10 -4.02 -2.14
C ASP A 16 -13.65 -3.79 -2.57
N LEU A 17 -13.18 -4.59 -3.53
CA LEU A 17 -11.81 -4.53 -4.01
C LEU A 17 -11.65 -3.26 -4.81
N LEU A 18 -10.62 -2.49 -4.48
CA LEU A 18 -10.29 -1.28 -5.21
C LEU A 18 -10.05 -1.60 -6.68
N THR A 19 -10.58 -0.75 -7.55
CA THR A 19 -10.12 -0.73 -8.94
C THR A 19 -8.64 -0.38 -8.99
N ARG A 20 -7.98 -0.73 -10.10
CA ARG A 20 -6.56 -0.41 -10.31
C ARG A 20 -6.30 1.10 -10.19
N ASP A 21 -7.19 1.93 -10.75
CA ASP A 21 -7.07 3.39 -10.70
C ASP A 21 -7.22 3.93 -9.28
N GLU A 22 -8.15 3.38 -8.49
CA GLU A 22 -8.33 3.74 -7.08
C GLU A 22 -7.17 3.29 -6.20
N ALA A 23 -6.61 2.10 -6.46
CA ALA A 23 -5.43 1.61 -5.77
C ALA A 23 -4.21 2.48 -6.10
N TYR A 24 -4.02 2.81 -7.38
CA TYR A 24 -2.97 3.71 -7.84
C TYR A 24 -3.10 5.10 -7.22
N GLY A 25 -4.31 5.68 -7.23
CA GLY A 25 -4.58 6.99 -6.60
C GLY A 25 -4.20 7.02 -5.12
N ARG A 26 -4.60 5.98 -4.35
CA ARG A 26 -4.20 5.86 -2.93
C ARG A 26 -2.70 5.71 -2.74
N LEU A 27 -2.01 4.96 -3.61
CA LEU A 27 -0.55 4.86 -3.56
C LEU A 27 0.11 6.22 -3.81
N GLN A 28 -0.39 7.02 -4.78
CA GLN A 28 0.13 8.36 -5.03
C GLN A 28 -0.05 9.30 -3.82
N GLU A 29 -1.20 9.23 -3.15
CA GLU A 29 -1.45 9.98 -1.92
C GLU A 29 -0.46 9.60 -0.81
N GLU A 30 -0.24 8.31 -0.59
CA GLU A 30 0.70 7.80 0.42
C GLU A 30 2.17 8.14 0.09
N ILE A 31 2.55 8.09 -1.20
CA ILE A 31 3.88 8.53 -1.66
C ILE A 31 4.08 10.02 -1.33
N ALA A 32 3.09 10.87 -1.62
CA ALA A 32 3.16 12.30 -1.34
C ALA A 32 3.21 12.58 0.17
N LEU A 33 2.43 11.87 0.98
CA LEU A 33 2.44 11.99 2.44
C LEU A 33 3.79 11.56 3.03
N THR A 34 4.30 10.40 2.61
CA THR A 34 5.60 9.87 3.05
C THR A 34 6.74 10.81 2.65
N GLY A 35 6.71 11.35 1.43
CA GLY A 35 7.69 12.32 0.96
C GLY A 35 7.69 13.63 1.77
N ARG A 36 6.52 14.15 2.13
CA ARG A 36 6.41 15.32 3.02
C ARG A 36 6.97 15.02 4.41
N ARG A 37 6.62 13.87 4.98
CA ARG A 37 7.13 13.46 6.30
C ARG A 37 8.66 13.36 6.30
N LEU A 38 9.26 12.81 5.25
CA LEU A 38 10.70 12.70 5.11
C LEU A 38 11.40 14.08 5.01
N ALA A 39 10.74 15.06 4.38
CA ALA A 39 11.22 16.43 4.30
C ALA A 39 11.15 17.19 5.63
N GLU A 40 10.24 16.80 6.53
CA GLU A 40 10.08 17.37 7.87
C GLU A 40 11.08 16.81 8.90
N LEU A 41 11.76 15.70 8.59
CA LEU A 41 12.71 15.07 9.51
C LEU A 41 13.97 15.93 9.74
N GLY A 42 14.36 16.03 11.00
CA GLY A 42 15.57 16.70 11.44
C GLY A 42 16.84 15.86 11.22
N ALA A 43 17.98 16.41 11.63
CA ALA A 43 19.28 15.75 11.49
C ALA A 43 19.45 14.53 12.39
N ASP A 44 18.74 14.49 13.52
CA ASP A 44 18.84 13.40 14.51
C ASP A 44 17.90 12.21 14.19
N ASP A 45 17.04 12.34 13.19
CA ASP A 45 16.01 11.33 12.83
C ASP A 45 16.51 10.31 11.79
N GLN A 46 17.80 9.98 11.80
CA GLN A 46 18.43 9.15 10.75
C GLN A 46 17.75 7.79 10.58
N ALA A 47 17.37 7.13 11.68
CA ALA A 47 16.68 5.85 11.62
C ALA A 47 15.26 5.95 11.05
N GLU A 48 14.50 7.01 11.39
CA GLU A 48 13.17 7.25 10.82
C GLU A 48 13.28 7.58 9.33
N ARG A 49 14.32 8.34 8.94
CA ARG A 49 14.61 8.66 7.55
C ARG A 49 14.86 7.42 6.71
N GLU A 50 15.74 6.53 7.16
CA GLU A 50 16.04 5.26 6.47
C GLU A 50 14.79 4.36 6.31
N LEU A 51 13.96 4.31 7.35
CA LEU A 51 12.69 3.57 7.31
C LEU A 51 11.72 4.16 6.29
N LEU A 52 11.51 5.48 6.32
CA LEU A 52 10.61 6.17 5.41
C LEU A 52 11.12 6.14 3.96
N ASP A 53 12.44 6.23 3.73
CA ASP A 53 13.03 6.06 2.40
C ASP A 53 12.76 4.65 1.84
N THR A 54 12.92 3.62 2.68
CA THR A 54 12.64 2.23 2.28
C THR A 54 11.15 2.07 1.94
N ARG A 55 10.25 2.59 2.78
CA ARG A 55 8.81 2.59 2.52
C ARG A 55 8.46 3.34 1.23
N LEU A 56 9.06 4.51 1.00
CA LEU A 56 8.81 5.33 -0.17
C LEU A 56 9.22 4.62 -1.46
N ARG A 57 10.34 3.89 -1.44
CA ARG A 57 10.77 3.06 -2.57
C ARG A 57 9.75 1.96 -2.87
N ALA A 58 9.33 1.20 -1.86
CA ALA A 58 8.36 0.13 -2.03
C ALA A 58 6.99 0.64 -2.55
N LEU A 59 6.53 1.80 -2.06
CA LEU A 59 5.29 2.42 -2.55
C LEU A 59 5.39 2.83 -4.02
N ARG A 60 6.54 3.37 -4.44
CA ARG A 60 6.78 3.75 -5.84
C ARG A 60 6.82 2.54 -6.76
N GLU A 61 7.53 1.49 -6.37
CA GLU A 61 7.58 0.23 -7.10
C GLU A 61 6.17 -0.36 -7.29
N ALA A 62 5.38 -0.44 -6.22
CA ALA A 62 4.00 -0.92 -6.32
C ALA A 62 3.12 -0.03 -7.22
N ALA A 63 3.32 1.29 -7.20
CA ALA A 63 2.58 2.21 -8.07
C ALA A 63 2.98 2.06 -9.55
N GLU A 64 4.27 1.84 -9.82
CA GLU A 64 4.78 1.56 -11.16
C GLU A 64 4.23 0.24 -11.71
N ASP A 65 4.20 -0.81 -10.89
CA ASP A 65 3.63 -2.11 -11.25
C ASP A 65 2.14 -2.01 -11.62
N LEU A 66 1.36 -1.20 -10.89
CA LEU A 66 -0.04 -0.95 -11.21
C LEU A 66 -0.21 -0.13 -12.50
N ASN A 67 0.73 0.76 -12.82
CA ASN A 67 0.67 1.60 -14.02
C ASN A 67 1.20 0.89 -15.29
N ALA A 68 2.05 -0.14 -15.12
CA ALA A 68 2.64 -0.89 -16.23
C ALA A 68 1.75 -2.01 -16.81
N GLY A 69 0.63 -2.33 -16.15
CA GLY A 69 -0.23 -3.49 -16.48
C GLY A 69 -1.59 -3.17 -17.08
#